data_AF-A0A950RUD6-F1
#
_entry.id   AF-A0A950RUD6-F1
#
_cell.length_a   1.000
_cell.length_b   1.000
_cell.length_c   1.000
_cell.angle_alpha   90.00
_cell.angle_beta   90.00
_cell.angle_gamma   90.00
#
_symmetry.space_group_name_H-M   'P 1'
#
loop_
_entity.id
_entity.type
_entity.pdbx_description
1 polymer ?
#
loop_
_entity_poly.entity_id
_entity_poly.type
_entity_poly.pdbx_seq_one_letter_code
_entity_poly.pdbx_strand_id
1 'polypeptide(L)'
;MQASPVTSTPHVLRRVKRLIWFALIACVALLAGLDTRPELTEQVATRLSLVVILVASWTIVVEVSVYLRREETRRAAESEAARLEGARLTASAMQDRIANKLSLTVGYAEFLVTDPRLPEDLREQAQKAMDGARAAAEQMSELKRVTRQEYEAGSKVAPARSVVEAPGAYDSDRLQAMIAPPRDAAG
;
A
#
# COMPACT_ATOMS: atom_id res chain seq x y z
N MET A 1 -15.04 11.20 -16.76
CA MET A 1 -14.21 10.10 -17.26
C MET A 1 -12.88 10.67 -17.76
N GLN A 2 -11.90 10.84 -16.87
CA GLN A 2 -10.53 11.26 -17.21
C GLN A 2 -9.58 10.42 -16.37
N ALA A 3 -8.79 9.59 -17.03
CA ALA A 3 -7.88 8.64 -16.42
C ALA A 3 -6.43 9.16 -16.44
N SER A 4 -5.77 8.96 -15.30
CA SER A 4 -4.33 8.73 -15.09
C SER A 4 -3.31 9.84 -15.37
N PRO A 5 -2.67 10.43 -14.32
CA PRO A 5 -1.31 10.92 -14.43
C PRO A 5 -0.34 9.76 -14.16
N VAL A 6 0.02 9.02 -15.20
CA VAL A 6 1.20 8.14 -15.20
C VAL A 6 2.43 9.03 -15.01
N THR A 7 2.80 9.29 -13.75
CA THR A 7 4.04 10.02 -13.39
C THR A 7 5.21 9.04 -13.37
N SER A 8 5.39 8.34 -14.49
CA SER A 8 6.57 7.53 -14.75
C SER A 8 7.70 8.43 -15.21
N THR A 9 8.46 8.93 -14.23
CA THR A 9 9.88 9.32 -14.30
C THR A 9 10.45 9.60 -15.71
N PRO A 10 10.30 10.82 -16.25
CA PRO A 10 10.83 11.20 -17.56
C PRO A 10 12.36 11.07 -17.69
N HIS A 11 13.08 10.87 -16.57
CA HIS A 11 14.52 10.68 -16.52
C HIS A 11 14.97 9.26 -16.86
N VAL A 12 14.19 8.23 -16.47
CA VAL A 12 14.52 6.83 -16.78
C VAL A 12 14.32 6.60 -18.27
N LEU A 13 13.20 7.05 -18.81
CA LEU A 13 12.89 6.97 -20.24
C LEU A 13 13.94 7.71 -21.10
N ARG A 14 14.46 8.86 -20.64
CA ARG A 14 15.54 9.58 -21.33
C ARG A 14 16.88 8.83 -21.28
N ARG A 15 17.20 8.14 -20.17
CA ARG A 15 18.43 7.33 -20.07
C ARG A 15 18.37 6.09 -20.95
N VAL A 16 17.24 5.39 -20.94
CA VAL A 16 17.00 4.22 -21.80
C VAL A 16 17.04 4.63 -23.26
N LYS A 17 16.37 5.73 -23.63
CA LYS A 17 16.42 6.27 -25.00
C LYS A 17 17.84 6.65 -25.44
N ARG A 18 18.67 7.21 -24.54
CA ARG A 18 20.08 7.52 -24.84
C ARG A 18 20.90 6.25 -25.04
N LEU A 19 20.69 5.22 -24.22
CA LEU A 19 21.40 3.94 -24.35
C LEU A 19 21.05 3.19 -25.63
N ILE A 20 19.77 3.16 -26.02
CA ILE A 20 19.33 2.60 -27.31
C ILE A 20 19.99 3.35 -28.46
N TRP A 21 20.08 4.68 -28.37
CA TRP A 21 20.77 5.50 -29.37
C TRP A 21 22.27 5.18 -29.44
N PHE A 22 22.96 4.99 -28.31
CA PHE A 22 24.37 4.60 -28.30
C PHE A 22 24.60 3.21 -28.89
N ALA A 23 23.72 2.25 -28.58
CA ALA A 23 23.79 0.91 -29.17
C ALA A 23 23.58 0.95 -30.70
N LEU A 24 22.62 1.74 -31.18
CA LEU A 24 22.38 1.95 -32.61
C LEU A 24 23.57 2.62 -33.30
N ILE A 25 24.12 3.69 -32.73
CA ILE A 25 25.31 4.38 -33.28
C ILE A 25 26.50 3.42 -33.32
N ALA A 26 26.74 2.65 -32.26
CA ALA A 26 27.82 1.68 -32.22
C ALA A 26 27.66 0.61 -33.30
N CYS A 27 26.43 0.13 -33.54
CA CYS A 27 26.14 -0.85 -34.57
C CYS A 27 26.35 -0.28 -35.99
N VAL A 28 25.89 0.95 -36.25
CA VAL A 28 26.07 1.65 -37.52
C VAL A 28 27.55 1.96 -37.80
N ALA A 29 28.30 2.42 -36.78
CA ALA A 29 29.74 2.66 -36.90
C ALA A 29 30.52 1.38 -37.21
N LEU A 30 30.06 0.24 -36.68
CA LEU A 30 30.61 -1.07 -36.97
C LEU A 30 30.38 -1.50 -38.41
N LEU A 31 29.15 -1.34 -38.91
CA LEU A 31 28.80 -1.63 -40.31
C LEU A 31 29.60 -0.77 -41.28
N ALA A 32 29.77 0.53 -40.98
CA ALA A 32 30.59 1.43 -41.77
C ALA A 32 32.09 1.06 -41.74
N GLY A 33 32.58 0.53 -40.62
CA GLY A 33 33.97 0.06 -40.51
C GLY A 33 34.25 -1.20 -41.35
N LEU A 34 33.28 -2.10 -41.45
CA LEU A 34 33.40 -3.35 -42.21
C LEU A 34 33.50 -3.12 -43.73
N ASP A 35 32.88 -2.05 -44.24
CA ASP A 35 32.88 -1.70 -45.66
C ASP A 35 34.27 -1.21 -46.16
N THR A 36 35.17 -0.84 -45.24
CA THR A 36 36.45 -0.20 -45.59
C THR A 36 37.65 -1.14 -45.65
N ARG A 37 37.60 -2.37 -45.09
CA ARG A 37 38.75 -3.32 -45.07
C ARG A 37 38.33 -4.80 -45.06
N PRO A 38 38.30 -5.48 -46.22
CA PRO A 38 37.71 -6.83 -46.38
C PRO A 38 38.62 -8.02 -45.99
N GLU A 39 39.86 -7.83 -45.56
CA GLU A 39 40.81 -8.94 -45.28
C GLU A 39 40.96 -9.33 -43.78
N LEU A 40 40.36 -8.59 -42.83
CA LEU A 40 40.44 -8.86 -41.38
C LEU A 40 39.06 -9.15 -40.75
N THR A 41 38.08 -9.52 -41.58
CA THR A 41 36.68 -9.11 -41.43
C THR A 41 35.83 -10.09 -40.62
N GLU A 42 35.98 -11.40 -40.78
CA GLU A 42 35.12 -12.35 -40.07
C GLU A 42 35.41 -12.38 -38.56
N GLN A 43 36.69 -12.50 -38.18
CA GLN A 43 37.03 -12.71 -36.78
C GLN A 43 36.79 -11.48 -35.91
N VAL A 44 36.95 -10.28 -36.47
CA VAL A 44 36.68 -9.00 -35.79
C VAL A 44 35.17 -8.74 -35.71
N ALA A 45 34.42 -8.99 -36.79
CA ALA A 45 32.96 -8.85 -36.81
C ALA A 45 32.29 -9.76 -35.79
N THR A 46 32.69 -11.04 -35.72
CA THR A 46 32.13 -12.01 -34.76
C THR A 46 32.45 -11.63 -33.31
N ARG A 47 33.68 -11.16 -33.03
CA ARG A 47 34.04 -10.73 -31.66
C ARG A 47 33.25 -9.51 -31.22
N LEU A 48 33.01 -8.56 -32.13
CA LEU A 48 32.28 -7.34 -31.81
C LEU A 48 30.78 -7.57 -31.62
N SER A 49 30.15 -8.43 -32.43
CA SER A 49 28.72 -8.76 -32.24
C SER A 49 28.47 -9.43 -30.88
N LEU A 50 29.36 -10.32 -30.45
CA LEU A 50 29.30 -10.92 -29.11
C LEU A 50 29.41 -9.88 -28.00
N VAL A 51 30.29 -8.89 -28.13
CA VAL A 51 30.42 -7.79 -27.15
C VAL A 51 29.14 -6.95 -27.10
N VAL A 52 28.56 -6.60 -28.25
CA VAL A 52 27.30 -5.84 -28.30
C VAL A 52 26.16 -6.63 -27.65
N ILE A 53 26.03 -7.92 -27.95
CA ILE A 53 25.01 -8.78 -27.35
C ILE A 53 25.20 -8.88 -25.83
N LEU A 54 26.44 -9.07 -25.35
CA LEU A 54 26.73 -9.12 -23.91
C LEU A 54 26.40 -7.80 -23.21
N VAL A 55 26.76 -6.66 -23.80
CA VAL A 55 26.44 -5.35 -23.24
C VAL A 55 24.92 -5.13 -23.23
N ALA A 56 24.22 -5.45 -24.31
CA ALA A 56 22.77 -5.35 -24.38
C ALA A 56 22.09 -6.24 -23.32
N SER A 57 22.51 -7.51 -23.21
CA SER A 57 22.01 -8.45 -22.20
C SER A 57 22.27 -7.93 -20.78
N TRP A 58 23.49 -7.46 -20.50
CA TRP A 58 23.84 -6.87 -19.21
C TRP A 58 23.00 -5.64 -18.88
N THR A 59 22.76 -4.75 -19.84
CA THR A 59 21.93 -3.56 -19.62
C THR A 59 20.50 -3.91 -19.24
N ILE A 60 19.91 -4.92 -19.91
CA ILE A 60 18.56 -5.41 -19.60
C ILE A 60 18.52 -5.96 -18.17
N VAL A 61 19.48 -6.80 -17.79
CA VAL A 61 19.53 -7.38 -16.44
C VAL A 61 19.66 -6.30 -15.37
N VAL A 62 20.54 -5.31 -15.57
CA VAL A 62 20.71 -4.20 -14.64
C VAL A 62 19.42 -3.39 -14.52
N GLU A 63 18.76 -3.07 -15.63
CA GLU A 63 17.52 -2.31 -15.63
C GLU A 63 16.38 -3.05 -14.91
N VAL A 64 16.20 -4.33 -15.22
CA VAL A 64 15.21 -5.19 -14.55
C VAL A 64 15.51 -5.30 -13.05
N SER A 65 16.77 -5.47 -12.66
CA SER A 65 17.16 -5.56 -11.24
C SER A 65 16.86 -4.28 -10.45
N VAL A 66 17.08 -3.11 -11.05
CA VAL A 66 16.76 -1.81 -10.44
C VAL A 66 15.25 -1.62 -10.37
N TYR A 67 14.51 -2.04 -11.39
CA TYR A 67 13.06 -1.99 -11.40
C TYR A 67 12.47 -2.88 -10.29
N LEU A 68 12.91 -4.14 -10.20
CA LEU A 68 12.45 -5.09 -9.19
C LEU A 68 12.75 -4.59 -7.77
N ARG A 69 13.96 -4.08 -7.51
CA ARG A 69 14.30 -3.50 -6.19
C ARG A 69 13.39 -2.33 -5.81
N ARG A 70 13.07 -1.45 -6.76
CA ARG A 70 12.15 -0.34 -6.51
C ARG A 70 10.75 -0.84 -6.19
N GLU A 71 10.27 -1.81 -6.95
CA GLU A 71 8.97 -2.41 -6.75
C GLU A 71 8.88 -3.13 -5.39
N GLU A 72 9.93 -3.86 -4.98
CA GLU A 72 10.02 -4.49 -3.66
C GLU A 72 9.99 -3.46 -2.54
N THR A 73 10.78 -2.37 -2.63
CA THR A 73 10.76 -1.32 -1.61
C THR A 73 9.40 -0.63 -1.50
N ARG A 74 8.72 -0.45 -2.63
CA ARG A 74 7.39 0.14 -2.67
C ARG A 74 6.36 -0.78 -2.02
N ARG A 75 6.36 -2.07 -2.38
CA ARG A 75 5.45 -3.07 -1.79
C ARG A 75 5.70 -3.25 -0.30
N ALA A 76 6.95 -3.24 0.13
CA ALA A 76 7.30 -3.29 1.55
C ALA A 76 6.71 -2.09 2.31
N ALA A 77 6.92 -0.86 1.80
CA ALA A 77 6.37 0.35 2.41
C ALA A 77 4.82 0.36 2.42
N GLU A 78 4.18 -0.07 1.33
CA GLU A 78 2.72 -0.20 1.25
C GLU A 78 2.20 -1.24 2.24
N SER A 79 2.88 -2.38 2.38
CA SER A 79 2.51 -3.43 3.34
C SER A 79 2.67 -2.98 4.80
N GLU A 80 3.71 -2.20 5.10
CA GLU A 80 3.97 -1.69 6.44
C GLU A 80 2.93 -0.64 6.82
N ALA A 81 2.61 0.27 5.90
CA ALA A 81 1.53 1.23 6.07
C ALA A 81 0.17 0.53 6.30
N ALA A 82 -0.15 -0.48 5.50
CA ALA A 82 -1.37 -1.27 5.66
C ALA A 82 -1.42 -2.03 7.00
N ARG A 83 -0.30 -2.58 7.47
CA ARG A 83 -0.20 -3.23 8.78
C ARG A 83 -0.40 -2.27 9.93
N LEU A 84 0.21 -1.08 9.87
CA LEU A 84 0.04 -0.05 10.88
C LEU A 84 -1.41 0.45 10.91
N GLU A 85 -2.01 0.66 9.75
CA GLU A 85 -3.41 1.07 9.65
C GLU A 85 -4.35 -0.02 10.19
N GLY A 86 -4.12 -1.29 9.85
CA GLY A 86 -4.89 -2.41 10.38
C GLY A 86 -4.78 -2.55 11.91
N ALA A 87 -3.58 -2.38 12.46
CA ALA A 87 -3.35 -2.40 13.91
C ALA A 87 -4.12 -1.25 14.61
N ARG A 88 -4.10 -0.05 14.02
CA ARG A 88 -4.81 1.13 14.53
C ARG A 88 -6.33 0.96 14.49
N LEU A 89 -6.88 0.52 13.37
CA LEU A 89 -8.32 0.25 13.23
C LEU A 89 -8.78 -0.78 14.25
N THR A 90 -7.99 -1.84 14.46
CA THR A 90 -8.28 -2.86 15.47
C THR A 90 -8.25 -2.27 16.88
N ALA A 91 -7.25 -1.46 17.21
CA ALA A 91 -7.15 -0.80 18.52
C ALA A 91 -8.34 0.14 18.76
N SER A 92 -8.72 0.97 17.79
CA SER A 92 -9.90 1.85 17.91
C SER A 92 -11.19 1.07 18.12
N ALA A 93 -11.40 0.00 17.34
CA ALA A 93 -12.57 -0.85 17.50
C ALA A 93 -12.63 -1.54 18.88
N MET A 94 -11.48 -1.97 19.40
CA MET A 94 -11.37 -2.53 20.75
C MET A 94 -11.70 -1.49 21.82
N GLN A 95 -11.15 -0.27 21.72
CA GLN A 95 -11.42 0.83 22.65
C GLN A 95 -12.92 1.14 22.72
N ASP A 96 -13.58 1.27 21.57
CA ASP A 96 -15.02 1.56 21.49
C ASP A 96 -15.85 0.43 22.12
N ARG A 97 -15.50 -0.81 21.83
CA ARG A 97 -16.20 -1.97 22.39
C ARG A 97 -16.03 -2.05 23.91
N ILE A 98 -14.84 -1.75 24.42
CA ILE A 98 -14.58 -1.76 25.87
C ILE A 98 -15.32 -0.61 26.55
N ALA A 99 -15.24 0.61 26.00
CA ALA A 99 -15.94 1.77 26.54
C ALA A 99 -17.45 1.51 26.64
N ASN A 100 -18.06 0.96 25.57
CA ASN A 100 -19.49 0.61 25.58
C ASN A 100 -19.85 -0.42 26.66
N LYS A 101 -19.00 -1.44 26.86
CA LYS A 101 -19.22 -2.43 27.93
C LYS A 101 -19.10 -1.80 29.32
N LEU A 102 -18.13 -0.92 29.52
CA LEU A 102 -17.94 -0.22 30.79
C LEU A 102 -19.12 0.71 31.10
N SER A 103 -19.68 1.40 30.11
CA SER A 103 -20.89 2.21 30.30
C SER A 103 -22.07 1.38 30.84
N LEU A 104 -22.28 0.17 30.31
CA LEU A 104 -23.29 -0.76 30.84
C LEU A 104 -22.97 -1.19 32.27
N THR A 105 -21.71 -1.52 32.56
CA THR A 105 -21.29 -1.93 33.90
C THR A 105 -21.50 -0.82 34.93
N VAL A 106 -21.15 0.43 34.60
CA VAL A 106 -21.39 1.59 35.45
C VAL A 106 -22.90 1.76 35.70
N GLY A 107 -23.73 1.72 34.66
CA GLY A 107 -25.18 1.87 34.81
C GLY A 107 -25.82 0.79 35.68
N TYR A 108 -25.41 -0.48 35.54
CA TYR A 108 -25.90 -1.54 36.42
C TYR A 108 -25.43 -1.39 37.86
N ALA A 109 -24.17 -0.98 38.07
CA ALA A 109 -23.65 -0.76 39.41
C ALA A 109 -24.35 0.43 40.09
N GLU A 110 -24.65 1.50 39.34
CA GLU A 110 -25.44 2.64 39.82
C GLU A 110 -26.85 2.22 40.26
N PHE A 111 -27.52 1.34 39.50
CA PHE A 111 -28.80 0.78 39.93
C PHE A 111 -28.70 -0.05 41.22
N LEU A 112 -27.64 -0.84 41.39
CA LEU A 112 -27.43 -1.62 42.61
C LEU A 112 -27.14 -0.74 43.83
N VAL A 113 -26.31 0.30 43.67
CA VAL A 113 -25.97 1.24 44.73
C VAL A 113 -27.20 2.01 45.22
N THR A 114 -28.09 2.37 44.30
CA THR A 114 -29.31 3.13 44.60
C THR A 114 -30.48 2.29 45.11
N ASP A 115 -30.39 0.95 45.09
CA ASP A 115 -31.47 0.07 45.57
C ASP A 115 -31.50 0.03 47.12
N PRO A 116 -32.57 0.57 47.76
CA PRO A 116 -32.69 0.55 49.21
C PRO A 116 -32.88 -0.85 49.79
N ARG A 117 -33.24 -1.85 48.98
CA ARG A 117 -33.44 -3.24 49.40
C ARG A 117 -32.12 -4.00 49.52
N LEU A 118 -31.01 -3.46 49.00
CA LEU A 118 -29.71 -4.11 49.01
C LEU A 118 -29.09 -4.02 50.43
N PRO A 119 -28.62 -5.13 51.02
CA PRO A 119 -27.87 -5.13 52.28
C PRO A 119 -26.66 -4.19 52.23
N GLU A 120 -26.30 -3.60 53.36
CA GLU A 120 -25.24 -2.58 53.44
C GLU A 120 -23.88 -3.10 52.93
N ASP A 121 -23.49 -4.31 53.32
CA ASP A 121 -22.25 -4.96 52.85
C ASP A 121 -22.20 -5.13 51.32
N LEU A 122 -23.33 -5.48 50.70
CA LEU A 122 -23.44 -5.63 49.24
C LEU A 122 -23.51 -4.28 48.54
N ARG A 123 -24.07 -3.25 49.19
CA ARG A 123 -24.08 -1.87 48.68
C ARG A 123 -22.68 -1.29 48.65
N GLU A 124 -21.86 -1.57 49.67
CA GLU A 124 -20.44 -1.16 49.67
C GLU A 124 -19.66 -1.85 48.54
N GLN A 125 -19.93 -3.13 48.28
CA GLN A 125 -19.33 -3.84 47.14
C GLN A 125 -19.79 -3.29 45.79
N ALA A 126 -21.08 -2.98 45.64
CA ALA A 126 -21.62 -2.36 44.43
C ALA A 126 -21.00 -0.97 44.18
N GLN A 127 -20.78 -0.20 45.24
CA GLN A 127 -20.10 1.10 45.18
C GLN A 127 -18.66 0.95 44.69
N LYS A 128 -17.89 0.01 45.25
CA LYS A 128 -16.52 -0.28 44.79
C LYS A 128 -16.47 -0.71 43.32
N ALA A 129 -17.44 -1.53 42.89
CA ALA A 129 -17.55 -1.95 41.50
C ALA A 129 -17.88 -0.77 40.56
N MET A 130 -18.78 0.13 40.98
CA MET A 130 -19.12 1.34 40.24
C MET A 130 -17.90 2.26 40.09
N ASP A 131 -17.17 2.51 41.18
CA ASP A 131 -15.99 3.37 41.19
C ASP A 131 -14.89 2.80 40.29
N GLY A 132 -14.65 1.49 40.35
CA GLY A 132 -13.69 0.81 39.47
C GLY A 132 -14.08 0.87 38.00
N ALA A 133 -15.35 0.60 37.67
CA ALA A 133 -15.85 0.67 36.30
C ALA A 133 -15.78 2.10 35.73
N ARG A 134 -16.07 3.12 36.56
CA ARG A 134 -15.97 4.53 36.18
C ARG A 134 -14.53 4.94 35.92
N ALA A 135 -13.60 4.57 36.80
CA ALA A 135 -12.18 4.84 36.61
C ALA A 135 -11.65 4.19 35.33
N ALA A 136 -12.03 2.94 35.06
CA ALA A 136 -11.66 2.25 33.82
C ALA A 136 -12.24 2.94 32.56
N ALA A 137 -13.48 3.43 32.63
CA ALA A 137 -14.11 4.13 31.51
C ALA A 137 -13.39 5.47 31.23
N GLU A 138 -12.99 6.18 32.28
CA GLU A 138 -12.23 7.43 32.17
C GLU A 138 -10.85 7.20 31.54
N GLN A 139 -10.11 6.18 31.99
CA GLN A 139 -8.83 5.78 31.40
C GLN A 139 -8.97 5.43 29.90
N MET A 140 -10.04 4.73 29.52
CA MET A 140 -10.30 4.38 28.12
C MET A 140 -10.62 5.62 27.27
N SER A 141 -11.37 6.58 27.83
CA SER A 141 -11.68 7.85 27.18
C SER A 141 -10.41 8.69 26.96
N GLU A 142 -9.52 8.74 27.95
CA GLU A 142 -8.23 9.42 27.83
C GLU A 142 -7.35 8.76 26.76
N LEU A 143 -7.25 7.42 26.77
CA LEU A 143 -6.49 6.67 25.77
C LEU A 143 -7.01 6.95 24.34
N LYS A 144 -8.34 6.97 24.16
CA LYS A 144 -8.97 7.31 22.89
C LYS A 144 -8.64 8.74 22.45
N ARG A 145 -8.65 9.69 23.38
CA ARG A 145 -8.30 11.10 23.10
C ARG A 145 -6.85 11.24 22.64
N VAL A 146 -5.90 10.62 23.35
CA VAL A 146 -4.47 10.67 23.00
C VAL A 146 -4.23 10.02 21.64
N THR A 147 -4.79 8.83 21.40
CA THR A 147 -4.64 8.11 20.12
C THR A 147 -5.18 8.92 18.95
N ARG A 148 -6.31 9.63 19.14
CA ARG A 148 -6.90 10.50 18.12
C ARG A 148 -6.04 11.74 17.83
N GLN A 149 -5.46 12.35 18.86
CA GLN A 149 -4.58 13.51 18.69
C GLN A 149 -3.30 13.16 17.93
N GLU A 150 -2.70 12.00 18.23
CA GLU A 150 -1.55 11.49 17.47
C GLU A 150 -1.88 11.27 15.99
N TYR A 151 -3.09 10.80 15.68
CA TYR A 151 -3.57 10.67 14.30
C TYR A 151 -3.70 12.02 13.59
N GLU A 152 -4.37 12.99 14.22
CA GLU A 152 -4.57 14.32 13.63
C GLU A 152 -3.23 15.07 13.44
N ALA A 153 -2.27 14.85 14.35
CA ALA A 153 -0.92 15.40 14.24
C ALA A 153 -0.09 14.71 13.15
N GLY A 154 -0.13 13.37 13.07
CA GLY A 154 0.56 12.60 12.03
C GLY A 154 -0.01 12.84 10.63
N SER A 155 -1.32 13.06 10.53
CA SER A 155 -2.02 13.39 9.29
C SER A 155 -1.62 14.76 8.73
N LYS A 156 -1.37 15.77 9.60
CA LYS A 156 -0.95 17.11 9.18
C LYS A 156 0.50 17.20 8.66
N VAL A 157 1.34 16.21 8.94
CA VAL A 157 2.77 16.18 8.53
C VAL A 157 2.97 15.39 7.21
N ALA A 158 1.96 14.72 6.69
CA ALA A 158 2.03 14.03 5.39
C ALA A 158 1.50 14.94 4.27
N PRO A 159 2.34 15.59 3.44
CA PRO A 159 1.84 16.23 2.24
C PRO A 159 1.43 15.14 1.24
N ALA A 160 0.13 15.11 0.94
CA ALA A 160 -0.47 14.70 -0.33
C ALA A 160 0.28 13.61 -1.14
N ARG A 161 0.03 12.33 -0.86
CA ARG A 161 -0.10 11.28 -1.90
C ARG A 161 -0.51 9.94 -1.31
N SER A 162 -1.81 9.69 -1.33
CA SER A 162 -2.41 8.45 -1.82
C SER A 162 -3.92 8.60 -1.67
N VAL A 163 -4.56 9.04 -2.75
CA VAL A 163 -5.94 8.58 -2.98
C VAL A 163 -5.82 7.07 -3.00
N VAL A 164 -6.29 6.43 -1.92
CA VAL A 164 -6.48 4.99 -1.85
C VAL A 164 -7.57 4.69 -2.87
N GLU A 165 -7.18 4.45 -4.10
CA GLU A 165 -8.00 3.73 -5.05
C GLU A 165 -7.99 2.28 -4.55
N ALA A 166 -9.08 1.89 -3.88
CA ALA A 166 -9.22 0.60 -3.25
C ALA A 166 -8.85 -0.52 -4.25
N PRO A 167 -7.89 -1.40 -3.94
CA PRO A 167 -7.61 -2.58 -4.75
C PRO A 167 -8.77 -3.55 -4.53
N GLY A 168 -9.85 -3.37 -5.29
CA GLY A 168 -11.08 -4.12 -5.10
C GLY A 168 -12.31 -3.61 -5.85
N ALA A 169 -12.21 -2.54 -6.66
CA ALA A 169 -13.26 -2.22 -7.63
C ALA A 169 -13.25 -3.27 -8.75
N TYR A 170 -13.80 -4.44 -8.44
CA TYR A 170 -14.21 -5.42 -9.42
C TYR A 170 -15.08 -4.71 -10.44
N ASP A 171 -14.63 -4.72 -11.69
CA ASP A 171 -15.35 -4.25 -12.86
C ASP A 171 -16.59 -5.14 -13.05
N SER A 172 -17.65 -4.81 -12.30
CA SER A 172 -18.94 -5.53 -12.28
C SER A 172 -19.51 -5.66 -13.67
N ASP A 173 -19.26 -4.66 -14.52
CA ASP A 173 -19.79 -4.56 -15.88
C ASP A 173 -19.13 -5.60 -16.78
N ARG A 174 -17.84 -5.90 -16.55
CA ARG A 174 -17.10 -6.93 -17.30
C ARG A 174 -17.47 -8.35 -16.89
N LEU A 175 -17.81 -8.58 -15.62
CA LEU A 175 -18.39 -9.84 -15.16
C LEU A 175 -19.82 -10.02 -15.70
N GLN A 176 -20.61 -8.95 -15.75
CA GLN A 176 -21.98 -9.00 -16.30
C GLN A 176 -21.97 -9.27 -17.82
N ALA A 177 -20.96 -8.75 -18.53
CA ALA A 177 -20.73 -9.05 -19.94
C ALA A 177 -20.29 -10.50 -20.21
N MET A 178 -19.62 -11.17 -19.25
CA MET A 178 -19.26 -12.59 -19.39
C MET A 178 -20.39 -13.56 -19.04
N ILE A 179 -21.39 -13.12 -18.27
CA ILE A 179 -22.50 -13.98 -17.81
C ILE A 179 -23.73 -13.87 -18.74
N ALA A 180 -23.87 -12.79 -19.51
CA ALA A 180 -25.00 -12.62 -20.43
C ALA A 180 -24.83 -13.46 -21.71
N PRO A 181 -25.73 -14.40 -22.03
CA PRO A 181 -25.71 -15.09 -23.32
C PRO A 181 -26.09 -14.12 -24.46
N PRO A 182 -25.56 -14.31 -25.69
CA PRO A 182 -25.84 -13.45 -26.83
C PRO A 182 -27.34 -13.47 -27.15
N ARG A 183 -27.99 -12.31 -27.05
CA ARG A 183 -29.40 -12.10 -27.42
C ARG A 183 -29.54 -11.90 -28.93
N ASP A 184 -29.17 -12.90 -29.72
CA ASP A 184 -29.45 -12.91 -31.16
C ASP A 184 -29.73 -14.35 -31.63
N ALA A 185 -30.86 -14.90 -31.20
CA ALA A 185 -31.42 -16.13 -31.76
C ALA A 185 -32.93 -16.22 -31.48
N ALA A 186 -33.68 -15.23 -31.96
CA ALA A 186 -35.13 -15.32 -32.11
C ALA A 186 -35.57 -14.41 -33.26
N GLY A 187 -35.28 -14.88 -34.48
CA GLY A 187 -35.96 -14.50 -35.71
C GLY A 187 -36.62 -15.73 -36.29
#